data_AF-A0A968XLT6-F1
#
_entry.id   AF-A0A968XLT6-F1
#
_cell.length_a   1.000
_cell.length_b   1.000
_cell.length_c   1.000
_cell.angle_alpha   90.00
_cell.angle_beta   90.00
_cell.angle_gamma   90.00
#
_symmetry.space_group_name_H-M   'P 1'
#
loop_
_entity.id
_entity.type
_entity.pdbx_description
1 polymer ?
#
loop_
_entity_poly.entity_id
_entity_poly.type
_entity_poly.pdbx_seq_one_letter_code
_entity_poly.pdbx_strand_id
1 'polypeptide(L)'
;MCLFAFADLTIAQETSPSPTPVKKINQRPTANTSAEPFDNADVKKMSVQCVRLETESGNIEMEMFPEAQPEPIRNFLQSCRHKVLRYNTF
;
A
#
# COMPACT_ATOMS: atom_id res chain seq x y z
N MET A 1 14.91 -4.82 52.60
CA MET A 1 14.60 -3.44 52.23
C MET A 1 15.88 -2.78 51.72
N CYS A 2 16.06 -2.69 50.40
CA CYS A 2 17.13 -1.89 49.79
C CYS A 2 16.50 -0.59 49.27
N LEU A 3 16.74 0.51 49.99
CA LEU A 3 16.43 1.86 49.50
C LEU A 3 17.48 2.22 48.44
N PHE A 4 17.09 2.26 47.17
CA PHE A 4 17.85 2.95 46.15
C PHE A 4 17.41 4.43 46.15
N ALA A 5 18.30 5.29 46.64
CA ALA A 5 18.15 6.73 46.52
C ALA A 5 18.48 7.14 45.08
N PHE A 6 17.48 7.57 44.32
CA PHE A 6 17.68 8.19 43.01
C PHE A 6 17.90 9.68 43.23
N ALA A 7 19.13 10.14 42.99
CA ALA A 7 19.45 11.55 42.89
C ALA A 7 18.93 12.06 41.54
N ASP A 8 17.93 12.94 41.56
CA ASP A 8 17.44 13.62 40.37
C ASP A 8 18.53 14.56 39.83
N LEU A 9 19.13 14.17 38.71
CA LEU A 9 19.99 15.02 37.89
C LEU A 9 19.08 15.85 36.99
N THR A 10 18.84 17.11 37.36
CA THR A 10 18.13 18.07 36.53
C THR A 10 18.98 18.48 35.33
N ILE A 11 18.73 17.88 34.16
CA ILE A 11 19.27 18.37 32.89
C ILE A 11 18.37 19.51 32.42
N ALA A 12 18.86 20.75 32.52
CA ALA A 12 18.27 21.90 31.88
C ALA A 12 18.31 21.70 30.35
N GLN A 13 17.14 21.64 29.70
CA GLN A 13 17.06 21.67 28.24
C GLN A 13 17.23 23.11 27.77
N GLU A 14 18.40 23.40 27.22
CA GLU A 14 18.67 24.65 26.50
C GLU A 14 17.81 24.69 25.24
N THR A 15 16.89 25.67 25.16
CA THR A 15 16.01 25.90 24.01
C THR A 15 16.84 26.36 22.82
N SER A 16 17.29 25.43 21.97
CA SER A 16 17.90 25.75 20.68
C SER A 16 16.84 26.29 19.71
N PRO A 17 17.11 27.38 18.98
CA PRO A 17 16.15 28.01 18.08
C PRO A 17 15.79 27.11 16.88
N SER A 18 14.50 27.16 16.56
CA SER A 18 13.80 26.54 15.43
C SER A 18 14.65 26.37 14.16
N PRO A 19 14.83 25.14 13.64
CA PRO A 19 15.36 24.96 12.30
C PRO A 19 14.27 25.33 11.28
N THR A 20 14.56 26.35 10.47
CA THR A 20 13.91 26.69 9.21
C THR A 20 13.60 25.41 8.42
N PRO A 21 12.38 25.24 7.87
CA PRO A 21 12.01 24.00 7.18
C PRO A 21 12.83 23.88 5.90
N VAL A 22 13.90 23.08 5.95
CA VAL A 22 14.63 22.64 4.76
C VAL A 22 13.64 21.85 3.91
N LYS A 23 13.32 22.40 2.74
CA LYS A 23 12.46 21.75 1.73
C LYS A 23 13.05 20.39 1.39
N LYS A 24 12.45 19.31 1.90
CA LYS A 24 12.85 17.92 1.62
C LYS A 24 12.62 17.66 0.13
N ILE A 25 13.70 17.71 -0.65
CA ILE A 25 13.71 17.51 -2.11
C ILE A 25 13.15 16.13 -2.53
N ASN A 26 13.09 15.16 -1.62
CA ASN A 26 12.53 13.83 -1.84
C ASN A 26 11.07 13.70 -1.35
N GLN A 27 10.21 14.67 -1.64
CA GLN A 27 8.78 14.51 -1.41
C GLN A 27 8.26 13.52 -2.46
N ARG A 28 7.88 12.31 -2.02
CA ARG A 28 7.16 11.35 -2.86
C ARG A 28 5.93 12.08 -3.42
N PRO A 29 5.72 12.11 -4.75
CA PRO A 29 4.54 12.75 -5.33
C PRO A 29 3.30 12.23 -4.61
N THR A 30 2.45 13.14 -4.13
CA THR A 30 1.16 12.77 -3.56
C THR A 30 0.41 12.02 -4.65
N ALA A 31 0.14 10.73 -4.42
CA ALA A 31 -0.64 9.95 -5.37
C ALA A 31 -1.99 10.63 -5.51
N ASN A 32 -2.35 11.03 -6.74
CA ASN A 32 -3.70 11.47 -7.01
C ASN A 32 -4.60 10.26 -6.75
N THR A 33 -5.37 10.29 -5.67
CA THR A 33 -6.40 9.29 -5.36
C THR A 33 -7.58 9.51 -6.30
N SER A 34 -7.38 9.29 -7.61
CA SER A 34 -8.52 9.01 -8.47
C SER A 34 -9.16 7.74 -7.92
N ALA A 35 -10.48 7.77 -7.73
CA ALA A 35 -11.23 6.58 -7.32
C ALA A 35 -10.82 5.43 -8.24
N GLU A 36 -10.28 4.37 -7.64
CA GLU A 36 -9.79 3.24 -8.40
C GLU A 36 -10.99 2.41 -8.87
N PRO A 37 -10.92 1.73 -10.03
CA PRO A 37 -12.08 1.09 -10.65
C PRO A 37 -12.80 0.06 -9.77
N PHE A 38 -12.15 -0.41 -8.70
CA PHE A 38 -12.67 -1.43 -7.81
C PHE A 38 -12.78 -1.02 -6.32
N ASP A 39 -12.49 0.24 -5.97
CA ASP A 39 -12.49 0.72 -4.57
C ASP A 39 -13.80 0.42 -3.82
N ASN A 40 -14.93 0.58 -4.51
CA ASN A 40 -16.26 0.32 -3.98
C ASN A 40 -16.98 -0.77 -4.80
N ALA A 41 -16.22 -1.67 -5.44
CA ALA A 41 -16.82 -2.76 -6.19
C ALA A 41 -17.45 -3.79 -5.25
N ASP A 42 -18.72 -4.09 -5.52
CA ASP A 42 -19.46 -5.18 -4.89
C ASP A 42 -18.89 -6.53 -5.36
N VAL A 43 -19.09 -7.57 -4.54
CA VAL A 43 -18.60 -8.93 -4.76
C VAL A 43 -19.10 -9.48 -6.09
N LYS A 44 -20.36 -9.22 -6.44
CA LYS A 44 -20.95 -9.57 -7.74
C LYS A 44 -20.27 -8.92 -8.95
N LYS A 45 -19.76 -7.69 -8.79
CA LYS A 45 -19.05 -6.99 -9.87
C LYS A 45 -17.63 -7.51 -10.07
N MET A 46 -17.02 -8.05 -9.02
CA MET A 46 -15.70 -8.67 -9.08
C MET A 46 -15.77 -10.11 -9.59
N SER A 47 -16.84 -10.86 -9.29
CA SER A 47 -16.99 -12.26 -9.69
C SER A 47 -17.21 -12.45 -11.19
N VAL A 48 -17.73 -11.43 -11.88
CA VAL A 48 -17.91 -11.44 -13.35
C VAL A 48 -16.63 -11.08 -14.12
N GLN A 49 -15.54 -10.72 -13.43
CA GLN A 49 -14.28 -10.37 -14.10
C GLN A 49 -13.44 -11.63 -14.36
N CYS A 50 -13.20 -11.93 -15.64
CA CYS A 50 -12.18 -12.90 -16.04
C CYS A 50 -10.89 -12.17 -16.39
N VAL A 51 -9.77 -12.58 -15.80
CA VAL A 51 -8.45 -12.01 -16.10
C VAL A 51 -7.72 -12.94 -17.07
N ARG A 52 -7.30 -12.40 -18.21
CA ARG A 52 -6.43 -13.09 -19.16
C ARG A 52 -5.02 -12.53 -19.06
N LEU A 53 -4.05 -13.39 -18.76
CA LEU A 53 -2.62 -13.08 -18.82
C LEU A 53 -2.05 -13.62 -20.12
N GLU A 54 -1.42 -12.73 -20.88
CA GLU A 54 -0.71 -13.07 -22.12
C GLU A 54 0.75 -13.30 -21.76
N THR A 55 1.21 -14.55 -21.86
CA THR A 55 2.59 -14.95 -21.55
C THR A 55 3.25 -15.58 -22.77
N GLU A 56 4.58 -15.69 -22.77
CA GLU A 56 5.32 -16.35 -23.86
C GLU A 56 4.96 -17.83 -24.01
N SER A 57 4.55 -18.48 -22.91
CA SER A 57 4.12 -19.88 -22.90
C SER A 57 2.65 -20.07 -23.29
N GLY A 58 1.92 -18.97 -23.55
CA GLY A 58 0.51 -18.99 -23.91
C GLY A 58 -0.37 -18.12 -23.00
N ASN A 59 -1.67 -18.21 -23.21
CA ASN A 59 -2.65 -17.43 -22.45
C ASN A 59 -3.13 -18.20 -21.22
N ILE A 60 -3.13 -17.52 -20.07
CA ILE A 60 -3.68 -18.04 -18.81
C ILE A 60 -4.97 -17.28 -18.51
N GLU A 61 -6.07 -17.99 -18.36
CA GLU A 61 -7.35 -17.44 -17.95
C GLU A 61 -7.63 -17.78 -16.48
N MET A 62 -7.99 -16.77 -15.70
CA MET A 62 -8.28 -16.92 -14.27
C MET A 62 -9.67 -16.39 -13.95
N GLU A 63 -10.45 -17.24 -13.27
CA GLU A 63 -11.73 -16.90 -12.66
C GLU A 63 -11.52 -16.42 -11.22
N MET A 64 -12.25 -15.39 -10.81
CA MET A 64 -12.11 -14.76 -9.50
C MET A 64 -13.25 -15.19 -8.56
N PHE A 65 -12.91 -15.56 -7.32
CA PHE A 65 -13.87 -15.96 -6.28
C PHE A 65 -13.92 -14.95 -5.11
N PRO A 66 -14.47 -13.74 -5.31
CA PRO A 66 -14.46 -12.68 -4.29
C PRO A 66 -15.34 -13.00 -3.07
N GLU A 67 -16.23 -14.00 -3.15
CA GLU A 67 -17.00 -14.51 -2.01
C GLU A 67 -16.10 -15.11 -0.91
N ALA A 68 -14.97 -15.72 -1.31
CA ALA A 68 -14.03 -16.30 -0.35
C ALA A 68 -13.06 -15.24 0.21
N GLN A 69 -12.55 -14.36 -0.67
CA GLN A 69 -11.56 -13.33 -0.31
C GLN A 69 -11.75 -12.06 -1.16
N PRO A 70 -12.60 -11.12 -0.72
CA PRO A 70 -12.94 -9.95 -1.53
C PRO A 70 -11.77 -8.97 -1.65
N GLU A 71 -11.01 -8.75 -0.58
CA GLU A 71 -9.95 -7.72 -0.55
C GLU A 71 -8.70 -8.09 -1.37
N PRO A 72 -8.16 -9.32 -1.27
CA PRO A 72 -7.07 -9.75 -2.14
C PRO A 72 -7.46 -9.71 -3.62
N ILE A 73 -8.69 -10.09 -3.95
CA ILE A 73 -9.19 -10.10 -5.33
C ILE A 73 -9.34 -8.67 -5.86
N ARG A 74 -9.83 -7.73 -5.04
CA ARG A 74 -9.87 -6.31 -5.39
C ARG A 74 -8.47 -5.79 -5.74
N ASN A 75 -7.50 -6.01 -4.86
CA ASN A 75 -6.12 -5.57 -5.05
C ASN A 75 -5.47 -6.20 -6.30
N PHE A 76 -5.76 -7.47 -6.56
CA PHE A 76 -5.29 -8.16 -7.75
C PHE A 76 -5.89 -7.57 -9.04
N LEU A 77 -7.22 -7.44 -9.11
CA LEU A 77 -7.92 -6.84 -10.26
C LEU A 77 -7.44 -5.41 -10.54
N GLN A 78 -7.15 -4.66 -9.49
CA GLN A 78 -6.56 -3.33 -9.59
C GLN A 78 -5.14 -3.36 -10.15
N SER A 79 -4.29 -4.30 -9.72
CA SER A 79 -2.95 -4.50 -10.25
C SER A 79 -2.96 -4.88 -11.74
N CYS A 80 -3.94 -5.69 -12.15
CA CYS A 80 -4.18 -6.04 -13.55
C CYS A 80 -4.53 -4.81 -14.39
N ARG A 81 -5.39 -3.91 -13.87
CA ARG A 81 -5.75 -2.66 -14.57
C ARG A 81 -4.55 -1.72 -14.73
N HIS A 82 -3.72 -1.62 -13.70
CA HIS A 82 -2.49 -0.83 -13.72
C HIS A 82 -1.37 -1.46 -14.56
N LYS A 83 -1.60 -2.63 -15.17
CA LYS A 83 -0.63 -3.33 -16.02
C LYS A 83 0.67 -3.67 -15.30
N VAL A 84 0.65 -3.75 -13.96
CA VAL A 84 1.83 -4.06 -13.13
C VAL A 84 2.37 -5.46 -13.43
N LEU A 85 1.50 -6.35 -13.91
CA LEU A 85 1.85 -7.74 -14.23
C LEU A 85 2.39 -7.95 -15.66
N ARG A 86 2.64 -6.90 -16.45
CA ARG A 86 3.04 -7.03 -17.88
C ARG A 86 4.39 -7.69 -18.12
N TYR A 87 5.36 -7.51 -17.22
CA TYR A 87 6.75 -7.95 -17.42
C TYR A 87 7.29 -8.72 -16.22
N ASN A 88 6.41 -9.24 -15.37
CA ASN A 88 6.85 -10.06 -14.25
C ASN A 88 7.20 -11.45 -14.77
N THR A 89 8.38 -11.94 -14.38
CA THR A 89 8.75 -13.34 -14.57
C THR A 89 8.02 -14.19 -13.54
N PHE A 90 7.51 -15.33 -13.99
CA PHE A 90 6.85 -16.34 -13.15
C PHE A 90 7.81 -17.50 -12.89
#